data_AF-A0A0A1WDR0-F1
#
_entry.id   AF-A0A0A1WDR0-F1
#
_cell.length_a   1.000
_cell.length_b   1.000
_cell.length_c   1.000
_cell.angle_alpha   90.00
_cell.angle_beta   90.00
_cell.angle_gamma   90.00
#
_symmetry.space_group_name_H-M   'P 1'
#
loop_
_entity.id
_entity.type
_entity.pdbx_description
1 polymer ?
#
loop_
_entity_poly.entity_id
_entity_poly.type
_entity_poly.pdbx_seq_one_letter_code
_entity_poly.pdbx_strand_id
1 'polypeptide(L)'
;CYNGTCPIMEYQCYAHFGPNVVVGQDACFEKNKEGKGDFYCRKENDVPIPCAQEDIKCGRLFCRDLSGNRNVCKPIYGDEGMVNPGTKCADEKVCINRKCVDVNTA
;
A
#
# COMPACT_ATOMS: atom_id res chain seq x y z
N CYS A 1 -10.75 -12.89 -3.23
CA CYS A 1 -9.63 -13.43 -4.03
C CYS A 1 -9.48 -12.60 -5.28
N TYR A 2 -8.25 -12.39 -5.75
CA TYR A 2 -7.95 -11.66 -6.97
C TYR A 2 -7.05 -12.54 -7.86
N ASN A 3 -7.54 -12.91 -9.04
CA ASN A 3 -6.85 -13.80 -10.00
C ASN A 3 -6.23 -15.06 -9.35
N GLY A 4 -7.02 -15.77 -8.54
CA GLY A 4 -6.58 -17.01 -7.86
C GLY A 4 -5.70 -16.80 -6.62
N THR A 5 -5.42 -15.55 -6.22
CA THR A 5 -4.60 -15.22 -5.05
C THR A 5 -5.39 -14.48 -3.97
N CYS A 6 -4.82 -14.36 -2.77
CA CYS A 6 -5.32 -13.53 -1.68
C CYS A 6 -4.26 -12.47 -1.33
N PRO A 7 -4.18 -11.37 -2.08
CA PRO A 7 -3.21 -10.32 -1.80
C PRO A 7 -3.63 -9.59 -0.51
N ILE A 8 -2.78 -9.66 0.51
CA ILE A 8 -2.94 -8.90 1.76
C ILE A 8 -1.63 -8.17 2.06
N MET A 9 -1.73 -7.05 2.78
CA MET A 9 -0.58 -6.17 3.03
C MET A 9 0.47 -6.85 3.91
N GLU A 10 0.05 -7.71 4.85
CA GLU A 10 0.92 -8.47 5.74
C GLU A 10 1.90 -9.35 4.96
N TYR A 11 1.39 -10.12 3.98
CA TYR A 11 2.23 -10.98 3.15
C TYR A 11 3.10 -10.17 2.19
N GLN A 12 2.66 -9.00 1.73
CA GLN A 12 3.50 -8.11 0.93
C GLN A 12 4.67 -7.59 1.77
N CYS A 13 4.42 -7.10 3.00
CA CYS A 13 5.48 -6.70 3.92
C CYS A 13 6.47 -7.84 4.18
N TYR A 14 5.96 -9.04 4.47
CA TYR A 14 6.78 -10.23 4.67
C TYR A 14 7.63 -10.58 3.44
N ALA A 15 7.06 -10.50 2.24
CA ALA A 15 7.78 -10.77 1.00
C ALA A 15 8.95 -9.81 0.77
N HIS A 16 8.82 -8.54 1.18
CA HIS A 16 9.89 -7.54 1.00
C HIS A 16 10.93 -7.52 2.11
N PHE A 17 10.55 -7.74 3.37
CA PHE A 17 11.44 -7.55 4.52
C PHE A 17 11.70 -8.82 5.33
N GLY A 18 11.06 -9.94 4.98
CA GLY A 18 11.17 -11.21 5.70
C GLY A 18 10.35 -11.24 6.99
N PRO A 19 10.74 -12.07 7.98
CA PRO A 19 10.03 -12.15 9.25
C PRO A 19 10.18 -10.87 10.09
N ASN A 20 9.34 -10.72 11.11
CA ASN A 20 9.36 -9.60 12.07
C ASN A 20 9.01 -8.22 11.49
N VAL A 21 8.23 -8.19 10.42
CA VAL A 21 7.54 -6.99 9.97
C VAL A 21 6.04 -7.17 10.03
N VAL A 22 5.33 -6.07 10.25
CA VAL A 22 3.87 -6.00 10.16
C VAL A 22 3.49 -4.82 9.27
N VAL A 23 2.21 -4.70 8.94
CA VAL A 23 1.71 -3.52 8.21
C VAL A 23 1.94 -2.28 9.07
N GLY A 24 2.36 -1.18 8.43
CA GLY A 24 2.47 0.12 9.07
C GLY A 24 1.11 0.60 9.58
N GLN A 25 1.11 1.52 10.54
CA GLN A 25 -0.14 2.13 10.99
C GLN A 25 -0.77 2.98 9.88
N ASP A 26 -2.08 3.19 9.93
CA ASP A 26 -2.82 3.99 8.94
C ASP A 26 -2.21 5.38 8.74
N ALA A 27 -1.69 5.99 9.80
CA ALA A 27 -0.98 7.29 9.73
C ALA A 27 0.24 7.29 8.79
N CYS A 28 0.89 6.14 8.55
CA CYS A 28 1.99 6.03 7.60
C CYS A 28 1.52 6.23 6.15
N PHE A 29 0.32 5.74 5.83
CA PHE A 29 -0.25 5.80 4.48
C PHE A 29 -0.68 7.22 4.10
N GLU A 30 -0.89 8.11 5.08
CA GLU A 30 -1.19 9.53 4.83
C GLU A 30 -0.14 10.22 3.98
N LYS A 31 1.10 9.71 4.01
CA LYS A 31 2.20 10.19 3.17
C LYS A 31 1.92 10.05 1.68
N ASN A 32 1.07 9.10 1.27
CA ASN A 32 0.69 8.91 -0.13
C ASN A 32 -0.13 10.08 -0.71
N LYS A 33 -0.62 10.99 0.13
CA LYS A 33 -1.25 12.25 -0.31
C LYS A 33 -0.25 13.30 -0.77
N GLU A 34 1.05 13.11 -0.51
CA GLU A 34 2.07 14.08 -0.92
C GLU A 34 2.25 14.16 -2.44
N GLY A 35 2.08 13.03 -3.15
CA GLY A 35 2.27 12.96 -4.60
C GLY A 35 3.72 13.29 -5.00
N LYS A 36 4.70 12.87 -4.20
CA LYS A 36 6.12 13.21 -4.40
C LYS A 36 7.00 11.98 -4.20
N GLY A 37 8.08 11.88 -4.98
CA GLY A 37 9.00 10.75 -4.92
C GLY A 37 8.23 9.43 -5.12
N ASP A 38 8.31 8.54 -4.12
CA ASP A 38 7.63 7.25 -4.10
C ASP A 38 6.26 7.25 -3.40
N PHE A 39 5.80 8.40 -2.91
CA PHE A 39 4.60 8.54 -2.09
C PHE A 39 3.44 9.08 -2.92
N TYR A 40 2.80 8.20 -3.67
CA TYR A 40 1.71 8.51 -4.58
C TYR A 40 0.78 7.30 -4.76
N CYS A 41 -0.38 7.49 -5.41
CA CYS A 41 -1.28 6.39 -5.76
C CYS A 41 -0.98 5.82 -7.14
N ARG A 42 -0.83 6.69 -8.13
CA ARG A 42 -0.51 6.31 -9.51
C ARG A 42 0.43 7.31 -10.16
N LYS A 43 1.00 6.92 -11.29
CA LYS A 43 1.89 7.75 -12.09
C LYS A 43 1.30 7.85 -13.50
N GLU A 44 1.16 9.06 -14.01
CA GLU A 44 0.71 9.32 -15.39
C GLU A 44 1.78 10.15 -16.09
N ASN A 45 2.37 9.63 -17.17
CA ASN A 45 3.48 10.29 -17.90
C ASN A 45 4.62 10.75 -16.98
N ASP A 46 5.07 9.87 -16.10
CA ASP A 46 6.07 10.15 -15.06
C ASP A 46 5.69 11.19 -14.00
N VAL A 47 4.47 11.72 -14.03
CA VAL A 47 3.95 12.62 -13.01
C VAL A 47 3.30 11.79 -11.89
N PRO A 48 3.82 11.83 -10.66
CA PRO A 48 3.18 11.18 -9.52
C PRO A 48 1.87 11.89 -9.17
N ILE A 49 0.80 11.11 -9.04
CA ILE A 49 -0.53 11.60 -8.67
C ILE A 49 -0.80 11.20 -7.22
N PRO A 50 -1.08 12.18 -6.33
CA PRO A 50 -1.36 11.91 -4.93
C PRO A 50 -2.62 11.05 -4.77
N CYS A 51 -2.67 10.30 -3.68
CA CYS A 51 -3.88 9.59 -3.29
C CYS A 51 -4.95 10.57 -2.78
N ALA A 52 -6.22 10.25 -3.04
CA ALA A 52 -7.32 10.77 -2.24
C ALA A 52 -7.30 10.13 -0.84
N GLN A 53 -8.04 10.69 0.12
CA GLN A 53 -8.03 10.22 1.51
C GLN A 53 -8.49 8.76 1.63
N GLU A 54 -9.49 8.38 0.85
CA GLU A 54 -10.03 7.02 0.76
C GLU A 54 -9.07 6.04 0.07
N ASP A 55 -8.13 6.54 -0.72
CA ASP A 55 -7.26 5.73 -1.58
C ASP A 55 -5.85 5.55 -0.99
N ILE A 56 -5.54 6.15 0.16
CA ILE A 56 -4.17 6.16 0.74
C ILE A 56 -3.59 4.74 0.93
N LYS A 57 -4.45 3.74 1.14
CA LYS A 57 -4.09 2.32 1.31
C LYS A 57 -3.85 1.58 -0.02
N CYS A 58 -3.99 2.24 -1.16
CA CYS A 58 -3.76 1.67 -2.49
C CYS A 58 -2.57 2.30 -3.23
N GLY A 59 -1.81 3.17 -2.57
CA GLY A 59 -0.53 3.73 -3.03
C GLY A 59 0.68 2.92 -2.54
N ARG A 60 1.68 3.62 -2.00
CA ARG A 60 2.87 3.01 -1.37
C ARG A 60 2.47 2.11 -0.20
N LEU A 61 3.06 0.92 -0.14
CA LEU A 61 2.99 0.06 1.04
C LEU A 61 3.96 0.56 2.12
N PHE A 62 3.45 0.66 3.35
CA PHE A 62 4.25 0.92 4.53
C PHE A 62 4.21 -0.28 5.46
N CYS A 63 5.37 -0.65 5.97
CA CYS A 63 5.54 -1.72 6.95
C CYS A 63 6.15 -1.15 8.23
N ARG A 64 5.98 -1.86 9.34
CA ARG A 64 6.63 -1.58 10.60
C ARG A 64 7.62 -2.68 10.90
N ASP A 65 8.86 -2.28 11.14
CA ASP A 65 9.90 -3.18 11.60
C ASP A 65 9.76 -3.39 13.12
N LEU A 66 9.68 -4.66 13.54
CA LEU A 66 9.62 -5.03 14.95
C LEU A 66 11.01 -5.34 15.52
N SER A 67 12.05 -5.37 14.68
CA SER A 67 13.40 -5.80 15.06
C SER A 67 14.33 -4.63 15.35
N GLY A 68 14.49 -4.26 16.63
CA GLY A 68 15.55 -3.36 17.11
C GLY A 68 15.42 -1.89 16.70
N ASN A 69 15.27 -1.60 15.41
CA ASN A 69 15.09 -0.29 14.83
C ASN A 69 13.59 -0.05 14.59
N ARG A 70 12.95 0.73 15.47
CA ARG A 70 11.49 0.94 15.49
C ARG A 70 11.02 1.88 14.37
N ASN A 71 11.39 1.63 13.12
CA ASN A 71 10.81 2.40 12.02
C ASN A 71 9.35 1.99 11.86
N VAL A 72 8.45 2.87 12.30
CA VAL A 72 7.00 2.65 12.33
C VAL A 72 6.41 2.71 10.92
N CYS A 73 7.04 3.46 10.02
CA CYS A 73 6.58 3.72 8.66
C CYS A 73 7.68 3.43 7.64
N LYS A 74 8.23 2.22 7.65
CA LYS A 74 9.25 1.76 6.71
C LYS A 74 8.62 1.59 5.32
N PRO A 75 8.93 2.46 4.33
CA PRO A 75 8.41 2.29 2.98
C PRO A 75 9.24 1.24 2.23
N ILE A 76 8.64 0.67 1.19
CA ILE A 76 9.37 -0.08 0.16
C ILE A 76 9.54 0.88 -1.02
N TYR A 77 10.75 1.22 -1.42
CA TYR A 77 10.98 2.17 -2.52
C TYR A 77 10.74 1.52 -3.90
N GLY A 78 10.65 2.31 -4.96
CA GLY A 78 10.50 1.80 -6.35
C GLY A 78 9.08 1.36 -6.71
N ASP A 79 8.85 0.83 -7.91
CA ASP A 79 7.50 0.45 -8.37
C ASP A 79 6.99 -0.82 -7.68
N GLU A 80 7.89 -1.70 -7.24
CA GLU A 80 7.60 -2.96 -6.56
C GLU A 80 7.01 -2.79 -5.16
N GLY A 81 7.17 -1.62 -4.53
CA GLY A 81 6.65 -1.36 -3.19
C GLY A 81 5.24 -0.78 -3.15
N MET A 82 4.55 -0.73 -4.29
CA MET A 82 3.16 -0.31 -4.35
C MET A 82 2.26 -1.43 -3.84
N VAL A 83 1.15 -1.09 -3.18
CA VAL A 83 0.16 -2.08 -2.75
C VAL A 83 -0.39 -2.82 -3.98
N ASN A 84 -0.37 -4.16 -3.94
CA ASN A 84 -0.78 -4.99 -5.06
C ASN A 84 -2.28 -4.81 -5.41
N PRO A 85 -2.67 -4.93 -6.69
CA PRO A 85 -4.08 -4.97 -7.07
C PRO A 85 -4.85 -6.09 -6.36
N GLY A 86 -6.12 -5.85 -6.07
CA GLY A 86 -7.00 -6.76 -5.33
C GLY A 86 -6.74 -6.83 -3.83
N THR A 87 -5.74 -6.10 -3.30
CA THR A 87 -5.45 -6.07 -1.86
C THR A 87 -6.60 -5.42 -1.10
N LYS A 88 -7.02 -6.04 0.01
CA LYS A 88 -8.01 -5.43 0.92
C LYS A 88 -7.49 -4.10 1.47
N CYS A 89 -8.26 -3.03 1.31
CA CYS A 89 -7.91 -1.68 1.80
C CYS A 89 -8.86 -1.18 2.90
N ALA A 90 -10.08 -1.70 2.96
CA ALA A 90 -11.02 -1.53 4.07
C ALA A 90 -11.97 -2.75 4.11
N ASP A 91 -12.90 -2.78 5.06
CA ASP A 91 -13.96 -3.79 5.04
C ASP A 91 -14.77 -3.68 3.75
N GLU A 92 -14.98 -4.83 3.12
CA GLU A 92 -15.66 -4.98 1.81
C GLU A 92 -15.03 -4.17 0.67
N LYS A 93 -13.78 -3.69 0.82
CA LYS A 93 -13.10 -2.89 -0.21
C LYS A 93 -11.73 -3.42 -0.60
N VAL A 94 -11.39 -3.27 -1.87
CA VAL A 94 -10.13 -3.72 -2.46
C VAL A 94 -9.48 -2.65 -3.35
N CYS A 95 -8.17 -2.75 -3.54
CA CYS A 95 -7.42 -1.84 -4.41
C CYS A 95 -7.54 -2.23 -5.87
N ILE A 96 -8.24 -1.43 -6.67
CA ILE A 96 -8.34 -1.58 -8.13
C ILE A 96 -7.94 -0.26 -8.78
N ASN A 97 -7.06 -0.31 -9.79
CA ASN A 97 -6.53 0.90 -10.46
C ASN A 97 -6.05 1.98 -9.47
N ARG A 98 -5.40 1.54 -8.38
CA ARG A 98 -4.87 2.40 -7.31
C ARG A 98 -5.95 3.18 -6.53
N LYS A 99 -7.18 2.68 -6.52
CA LYS A 99 -8.31 3.22 -5.74
C LYS A 99 -8.88 2.16 -4.80
N CYS A 100 -9.38 2.58 -3.65
CA CYS A 100 -10.04 1.69 -2.68
C CYS A 100 -11.54 1.60 -2.95
N VAL A 101 -11.95 0.59 -3.70
CA VAL A 101 -13.33 0.44 -4.21
C VAL A 101 -14.06 -0.72 -3.56
N ASP A 102 -15.39 -0.65 -3.55
CA ASP A 102 -16.26 -1.73 -3.03
C ASP A 102 -16.10 -2.99 -3.87
N VAL A 103 -15.94 -4.14 -3.21
CA VAL A 103 -15.73 -5.45 -3.84
C VAL A 103 -16.85 -5.85 -4.80
N ASN A 104 -18.07 -5.34 -4.60
CA ASN A 104 -19.22 -5.60 -5.47
C ASN A 104 -19.24 -4.73 -6.74
N THR A 105 -18.39 -3.69 -6.77
CA THR A 105 -18.26 -2.73 -7.89
C THR A 105 -16.86 -2.74 -8.53
N ALA A 106 -15.99 -3.61 -8.04
CA ALA A 106 -14.57 -3.72 -8.35
C ALA A 106 -14.29 -4.35 -9.72
#